data_AF-A0A1V4A4I8-F1
#
_entry.id   AF-A0A1V4A4I8-F1
#
_cell.length_a   1.000
_cell.length_b   1.000
_cell.length_c   1.000
_cell.angle_alpha   90.00
_cell.angle_beta   90.00
_cell.angle_gamma   90.00
#
_symmetry.space_group_name_H-M   'P 1'
#
loop_
_entity.id
_entity.type
_entity.pdbx_description
1 polymer ?
#
loop_
_entity_poly.entity_id
_entity_poly.type
_entity_poly.pdbx_seq_one_letter_code
_entity_poly.pdbx_strand_id
1 'polypeptide(L)'
;MLVLPYGYAYGRADAASVEAALDAVRAHRVVVEGCRGNSAWDRAGQAAELAVRAAADEDRAGVLSVTTAEAPVPHSPGGDGEMGGDGAEQHHRIAVTHRDGREWLVTVAMGAALPPRPESCGATLGSPARMDVLDVHRQRTAVASA
;
A
#
# COMPACT_ATOMS: atom_id res chain seq x y z
N MET A 1 2.17 13.84 8.81
CA MET A 1 1.35 14.91 8.22
C MET A 1 0.27 14.29 7.35
N LEU A 2 -0.96 14.82 7.33
CA LEU A 2 -2.04 14.41 6.42
C LEU A 2 -2.40 15.58 5.50
N VAL A 3 -2.48 15.35 4.19
CA VAL A 3 -2.75 16.39 3.18
C VAL A 3 -4.10 16.16 2.54
N LEU A 4 -4.97 17.17 2.68
CA LEU A 4 -6.30 17.23 2.08
C LEU A 4 -6.25 17.99 0.74
N PRO A 5 -7.21 17.77 -0.18
CA PRO A 5 -8.44 16.99 -0.02
C PRO A 5 -8.28 15.49 -0.28
N TYR A 6 -7.14 15.06 -0.84
CA TYR A 6 -6.99 13.68 -1.30
C TYR A 6 -6.71 12.66 -0.19
N GLY A 7 -6.27 13.09 1.00
CA GLY A 7 -6.10 12.21 2.15
C GLY A 7 -4.76 11.46 2.17
N TYR A 8 -3.71 11.98 1.54
CA TYR A 8 -2.37 11.37 1.56
C TYR A 8 -1.61 11.71 2.84
N ALA A 9 -1.08 10.67 3.50
CA ALA A 9 -0.27 10.81 4.70
C ALA A 9 1.23 10.78 4.36
N TYR A 10 2.02 11.59 5.07
CA TYR A 10 3.47 11.69 4.93
C TYR A 10 4.15 11.48 6.28
N GLY A 11 5.15 10.59 6.31
CA GLY A 11 5.95 10.28 7.48
C GLY A 11 7.25 11.07 7.50
N ARG A 12 7.84 11.28 8.69
CA ARG A 12 9.11 12.01 8.87
C ARG A 12 9.15 13.38 8.15
N ALA A 13 8.03 14.08 8.16
CA ALA A 13 7.89 15.35 7.46
C ALA A 13 8.76 16.44 8.13
N ASP A 14 9.63 17.05 7.33
CA ASP A 14 10.39 18.27 7.60
C ASP A 14 9.82 19.45 6.79
N ALA A 15 10.39 20.65 6.96
CA ALA A 15 9.88 21.84 6.27
C ALA A 15 9.87 21.70 4.73
N ALA A 16 10.91 21.09 4.15
CA ALA A 16 11.04 20.96 2.70
C ALA A 16 10.02 19.97 2.11
N SER A 17 9.84 18.81 2.75
CA SER A 17 8.84 17.81 2.35
C SER A 17 7.40 18.32 2.55
N VAL A 18 7.16 19.15 3.56
CA VAL A 18 5.86 19.83 3.77
C VAL A 18 5.58 20.80 2.62
N GLU A 19 6.54 21.66 2.28
CA GLU A 19 6.40 22.61 1.18
C GLU A 19 6.12 21.90 -0.15
N ALA A 20 6.93 20.88 -0.47
CA ALA A 20 6.76 20.07 -1.68
C ALA A 20 5.38 19.41 -1.76
N ALA A 21 4.88 18.85 -0.65
CA ALA A 21 3.56 18.22 -0.61
C ALA A 21 2.42 19.25 -0.78
N LEU A 22 2.56 20.45 -0.20
CA LEU A 22 1.58 21.53 -0.33
C LEU A 22 1.54 22.12 -1.74
N ASP A 23 2.67 22.23 -2.42
CA ASP A 23 2.71 22.66 -3.82
C ASP A 23 2.18 21.60 -4.77
N ALA A 24 2.51 20.33 -4.54
CA ALA A 24 1.98 19.22 -5.32
C ALA A 24 0.45 19.16 -5.24
N VAL A 25 -0.14 19.27 -4.04
CA VAL A 25 -1.59 19.16 -3.90
C VAL A 25 -2.34 20.31 -4.59
N ARG A 26 -1.77 21.53 -4.62
CA ARG A 26 -2.33 22.67 -5.38
C ARG A 26 -2.34 22.40 -6.88
N ALA A 27 -1.41 21.59 -7.37
CA ALA A 27 -1.33 21.15 -8.75
C ALA A 27 -2.06 19.82 -9.03
N HIS A 28 -2.90 19.34 -8.10
CA HIS A 28 -3.58 18.04 -8.18
C HIS A 28 -2.61 16.85 -8.33
N ARG A 29 -1.45 16.93 -7.66
CA ARG A 29 -0.40 15.91 -7.65
C ARG A 29 -0.13 15.37 -6.24
N VAL A 30 0.59 14.26 -6.20
CA VAL A 30 1.05 13.55 -5.01
C VAL A 30 2.56 13.43 -5.09
N VAL A 31 3.28 13.83 -4.05
CA VAL A 31 4.69 13.47 -3.89
C VAL A 31 4.72 12.02 -3.41
N VAL A 32 5.36 11.10 -4.14
CA VAL A 32 5.42 9.68 -3.74
C VAL A 32 6.47 9.46 -2.66
N GLU A 33 7.59 10.20 -2.71
CA GLU A 33 8.64 10.12 -1.70
C GLU A 33 8.12 10.50 -0.30
N GLY A 34 8.46 9.69 0.70
CA GLY A 34 7.95 9.86 2.08
C GLY A 34 6.44 9.67 2.27
N CYS A 35 5.68 9.38 1.20
CA CYS A 35 4.25 9.11 1.27
C CYS A 35 4.01 7.76 1.97
N ARG A 36 2.99 7.73 2.83
CA ARG A 36 2.59 6.58 3.64
C ARG A 36 1.25 6.00 3.24
N GLY A 37 0.67 6.52 2.15
CA GLY A 37 -0.55 6.04 1.55
C GLY A 37 -1.71 7.01 1.69
N ASN A 38 -2.83 6.66 1.05
CA ASN A 38 -4.09 7.36 1.14
C ASN A 38 -4.95 6.77 2.26
N SER A 39 -5.48 7.61 3.15
CA SER A 39 -6.29 7.16 4.29
C SER A 39 -7.63 6.51 3.92
N ALA A 40 -8.06 6.58 2.66
CA ALA A 40 -9.28 5.94 2.18
C ALA A 40 -9.16 4.42 2.04
N TRP A 41 -7.95 3.87 1.96
CA TRP A 41 -7.71 2.44 1.75
C TRP A 41 -7.08 1.78 2.97
N ASP A 42 -7.21 0.46 3.08
CA ASP A 42 -6.51 -0.30 4.10
C ASP A 42 -4.98 -0.33 3.84
N ARG A 43 -4.20 -0.90 4.77
CA ARG A 43 -2.73 -0.88 4.68
C ARG A 43 -2.20 -1.57 3.42
N ALA A 44 -2.81 -2.68 3.01
CA ALA A 44 -2.39 -3.42 1.81
C ALA A 44 -2.74 -2.62 0.54
N GLY A 45 -3.93 -2.02 0.51
CA GLY A 45 -4.38 -1.14 -0.57
C GLY A 45 -3.52 0.12 -0.71
N GLN A 46 -3.11 0.72 0.40
CA GLN A 46 -2.17 1.85 0.42
C GLN A 46 -0.82 1.45 -0.18
N ALA A 47 -0.26 0.30 0.21
CA ALA A 47 1.00 -0.19 -0.33
C ALA A 47 0.89 -0.48 -1.84
N ALA A 48 -0.21 -1.11 -2.26
CA ALA A 48 -0.45 -1.42 -3.67
C ALA A 48 -0.56 -0.16 -4.54
N GLU A 49 -1.29 0.86 -4.08
CA GLU A 49 -1.44 2.10 -4.84
C GLU A 49 -0.12 2.86 -5.01
N LEU A 50 0.66 2.98 -3.94
CA LEU A 50 1.97 3.63 -4.00
C LEU A 50 2.95 2.86 -4.91
N ALA A 51 2.91 1.53 -4.90
CA ALA A 51 3.74 0.72 -5.79
C ALA A 51 3.36 0.91 -7.27
N VAL A 52 2.06 1.03 -7.58
CA VAL A 52 1.61 1.35 -8.93
C VAL A 52 2.03 2.75 -9.36
N ARG A 53 1.95 3.74 -8.47
CA ARG A 53 2.45 5.09 -8.76
C ARG A 53 3.93 5.09 -9.12
N ALA A 54 4.75 4.40 -8.31
CA ALA A 54 6.18 4.30 -8.57
C ALA A 54 6.48 3.55 -9.88
N ALA A 55 5.81 2.42 -10.13
CA ALA A 55 6.02 1.62 -11.33
C ALA A 55 5.55 2.30 -12.62
N ALA A 56 4.52 3.14 -12.55
CA ALA A 56 3.91 3.82 -13.69
C ALA A 56 4.34 5.29 -13.85
N ASP A 57 5.22 5.80 -12.96
CA ASP A 57 5.58 7.21 -12.84
C ASP A 57 4.33 8.14 -12.78
N GLU A 58 3.37 7.76 -11.94
CA GLU A 58 2.05 8.41 -11.86
C GLU A 58 1.93 9.28 -10.60
N ASP A 59 2.04 10.60 -10.78
CA ASP A 59 1.98 11.59 -9.71
C ASP A 59 0.60 12.26 -9.58
N ARG A 60 -0.35 12.05 -10.51
CA ARG A 60 -1.64 12.74 -10.46
C ARG A 60 -2.51 12.21 -9.32
N ALA A 61 -3.09 13.10 -8.54
CA ALA A 61 -3.96 12.75 -7.43
C ALA A 61 -5.33 12.30 -7.91
N GLY A 62 -5.91 11.29 -7.24
CA GLY A 62 -7.29 10.83 -7.49
C GLY A 62 -7.52 10.08 -8.81
N VAL A 63 -6.48 9.80 -9.60
CA VAL A 63 -6.58 9.03 -10.85
C VAL A 63 -6.55 7.52 -10.66
N LEU A 64 -6.11 7.05 -9.49
CA LEU A 64 -6.09 5.64 -9.12
C LEU A 64 -7.24 5.32 -8.16
N SER A 65 -7.80 4.13 -8.31
CA SER A 65 -8.76 3.52 -7.40
C SER A 65 -8.27 2.13 -7.01
N VAL A 66 -8.49 1.75 -5.75
CA VAL A 66 -8.07 0.46 -5.20
C VAL A 66 -9.28 -0.39 -4.86
N THR A 67 -9.26 -1.64 -5.28
CA THR A 67 -10.26 -2.65 -4.96
C THR A 67 -9.57 -3.96 -4.63
N THR A 68 -9.97 -4.62 -3.55
CA THR A 68 -9.44 -5.95 -3.22
C THR A 68 -9.86 -6.94 -4.29
N ALA A 69 -8.90 -7.61 -4.93
CA ALA A 69 -9.17 -8.48 -6.07
C ALA A 69 -9.66 -9.88 -5.63
N GLU A 70 -9.30 -10.34 -4.43
CA GLU A 70 -9.72 -11.63 -3.88
C GLU A 70 -9.45 -11.69 -2.37
N ALA A 71 -10.25 -12.47 -1.63
CA ALA A 71 -10.02 -12.75 -0.21
C ALA A 71 -8.70 -13.52 -0.02
N PRO A 72 -8.01 -13.38 1.13
CA PRO A 72 -6.76 -14.08 1.39
C PRO A 72 -6.93 -15.58 1.16
N VAL A 73 -6.09 -16.19 0.32
CA VAL A 73 -5.97 -17.66 0.27
C VAL A 73 -5.41 -18.10 1.62
N PRO A 74 -6.11 -18.92 2.42
CA PRO A 74 -5.56 -19.42 3.67
C PRO A 74 -4.32 -20.26 3.35
N HIS A 75 -3.23 -20.03 4.08
CA HIS A 75 -2.17 -21.02 4.17
C HIS A 75 -2.72 -22.20 4.98
N SER A 76 -2.78 -23.40 4.40
CA SER A 76 -3.09 -24.61 5.18
C SER A 76 -1.99 -24.81 6.23
N PRO A 77 -2.30 -24.81 7.53
CA PRO A 77 -1.31 -25.14 8.54
C PRO A 77 -1.00 -26.62 8.41
N GLY A 78 0.18 -26.96 7.89
CA GLY A 78 0.67 -28.32 7.93
C GLY A 78 1.24 -28.62 9.32
N GLY A 79 0.63 -29.57 10.02
CA GLY A 79 1.32 -30.40 11.02
C GLY A 79 1.28 -29.94 12.47
N ASP A 80 0.70 -30.82 13.28
CA ASP A 80 0.83 -31.06 14.71
C ASP A 80 2.05 -30.46 15.46
N GLY A 81 1.77 -29.47 16.30
CA GLY A 81 2.32 -29.37 17.65
C GLY A 81 3.57 -28.50 17.86
N GLU A 82 3.39 -27.21 18.10
CA GLU A 82 4.14 -26.41 19.09
C GLU A 82 3.53 -25.00 19.22
N MET A 83 3.38 -24.51 20.46
CA MET A 83 2.78 -23.20 20.76
C MET A 83 3.85 -22.10 20.67
N GLY A 84 4.27 -21.78 19.45
CA GLY A 84 5.16 -20.67 19.11
C GLY A 84 4.54 -19.88 17.96
N GLY A 85 4.25 -18.59 18.18
CA GLY A 85 3.42 -17.75 17.31
C GLY A 85 3.90 -17.70 15.87
N ASP A 86 3.19 -18.40 14.99
CA ASP A 86 3.54 -18.51 13.58
C ASP A 86 3.09 -17.24 12.85
N GLY A 87 4.07 -16.40 12.53
CA GLY A 87 3.93 -15.22 11.70
C GLY A 87 3.74 -15.62 10.24
N ALA A 88 2.68 -16.38 9.95
CA ALA A 88 2.34 -16.77 8.60
C ALA A 88 2.14 -15.50 7.75
N GLU A 89 3.03 -15.29 6.78
CA GLU A 89 2.94 -14.18 5.84
C GLU A 89 1.64 -14.31 5.03
N GLN A 90 0.73 -13.35 5.22
CA GLN A 90 -0.55 -13.35 4.51
C GLN A 90 -0.40 -12.59 3.20
N HIS A 91 -0.77 -13.21 2.08
CA HIS A 91 -0.69 -12.58 0.77
C HIS A 91 -2.05 -12.02 0.36
N HIS A 92 -2.05 -10.77 -0.07
CA HIS A 92 -3.21 -10.04 -0.57
C HIS A 92 -3.01 -9.72 -2.05
N ARG A 93 -4.02 -10.00 -2.87
CA ARG A 93 -4.07 -9.56 -4.26
C ARG A 93 -4.95 -8.34 -4.37
N ILE A 94 -4.36 -7.21 -4.73
CA ILE A 94 -5.01 -5.91 -4.78
C ILE A 94 -5.08 -5.44 -6.22
N ALA A 95 -6.29 -5.17 -6.72
CA ALA A 95 -6.48 -4.54 -8.02
C ALA A 95 -6.41 -3.02 -7.85
N VAL A 96 -5.61 -2.39 -8.70
CA VAL A 96 -5.50 -0.94 -8.81
C VAL A 96 -5.90 -0.56 -10.23
N THR A 97 -6.86 0.34 -10.36
CA THR A 97 -7.36 0.81 -11.66
C THR A 97 -7.05 2.29 -11.81
N HIS A 98 -6.66 2.68 -13.02
CA HIS A 98 -6.50 4.08 -13.38
C HIS A 98 -7.72 4.53 -14.19
N ARG A 99 -8.12 5.80 -14.04
CA ARG A 99 -9.23 6.42 -14.78
C ARG A 99 -9.11 6.38 -16.32
N ASP A 100 -7.95 6.01 -16.85
CA ASP A 100 -7.68 5.89 -18.29
C ASP A 100 -7.90 4.45 -18.81
N GLY A 101 -8.36 3.55 -17.94
CA GLY A 101 -8.62 2.15 -18.25
C GLY A 101 -7.44 1.21 -18.02
N ARG A 102 -6.27 1.70 -17.61
CA ARG A 102 -5.17 0.82 -17.18
C ARG A 102 -5.52 0.14 -15.86
N GLU A 103 -5.13 -1.12 -15.73
CA GLU A 103 -5.31 -1.91 -14.52
C GLU A 103 -4.03 -2.63 -14.16
N TRP A 104 -3.77 -2.75 -12.87
CA TRP A 104 -2.68 -3.51 -12.28
C TRP A 104 -3.24 -4.44 -11.23
N LEU A 105 -2.59 -5.59 -11.11
CA LEU A 105 -2.78 -6.47 -9.97
C LEU A 105 -1.47 -6.49 -9.19
N VAL A 106 -1.57 -6.22 -7.89
CA VAL A 106 -0.45 -6.10 -6.99
C VAL A 106 -0.53 -7.19 -5.94
N THR A 107 0.57 -7.90 -5.73
CA THR A 107 0.69 -8.88 -4.64
C THR A 107 1.38 -8.21 -3.45
N VAL A 108 0.70 -8.16 -2.32
CA VAL A 108 1.20 -7.55 -1.08
C VAL A 108 1.25 -8.62 0.01
N ALA A 109 2.44 -8.83 0.60
CA ALA A 109 2.59 -9.65 1.78
C ALA A 109 2.44 -8.81 3.04
N MET A 110 1.66 -9.31 4.00
CA MET A 110 1.60 -8.79 5.36
C MET A 110 2.46 -9.67 6.26
N GLY A 111 3.54 -9.10 6.77
CA GLY A 111 4.46 -9.75 7.71
C GLY A 111 4.63 -8.95 9.00
N ALA A 112 5.33 -9.54 9.97
CA ALA A 112 5.69 -8.85 11.21
C ALA A 112 6.95 -7.97 11.01
N ALA A 113 6.91 -6.72 11.45
CA ALA A 113 8.11 -5.88 11.47
C ALA A 113 9.06 -6.37 12.58
N LEU A 114 10.21 -6.91 12.18
CA LEU A 114 11.27 -7.39 13.07
C LEU A 114 12.56 -6.56 12.89
N PRO A 115 13.33 -6.35 13.97
CA PRO A 115 13.06 -6.75 15.36
C PRO A 115 11.87 -5.98 15.98
N PRO A 116 11.28 -6.46 17.10
CA PRO A 116 10.18 -5.80 17.78
C PRO A 116 10.50 -4.34 18.09
N ARG A 117 9.55 -3.45 17.81
CA ARG A 117 9.66 -2.01 17.98
C ARG A 117 8.36 -1.43 18.55
N PRO A 118 8.43 -0.32 19.27
CA PRO A 118 7.22 0.31 19.78
C PRO A 118 6.43 0.96 18.62
N GLU A 119 5.11 0.86 18.62
CA GLU A 119 4.24 1.48 17.60
C GLU A 119 4.07 2.99 17.80
N SER A 120 4.40 3.49 18.99
CA SER A 120 4.40 4.91 19.35
C SER A 120 5.43 5.19 20.45
N CYS A 121 5.75 6.46 20.71
CA CYS A 121 6.68 6.84 21.76
C CYS A 121 6.21 6.31 23.13
N GLY A 122 7.01 5.45 23.77
CA GLY A 122 6.72 4.87 25.08
C GLY A 122 5.84 3.62 25.08
N ALA A 123 5.40 3.12 23.92
CA ALA A 123 4.67 1.85 23.85
C ALA A 123 5.60 0.65 24.14
N THR A 124 4.99 -0.46 24.58
CA THR A 124 5.68 -1.75 24.69
C THR A 124 6.18 -2.22 23.32
N LEU A 125 7.29 -2.96 23.30
CA LEU A 125 7.80 -3.58 22.09
C LEU A 125 6.78 -4.59 21.54
N GLY A 126 6.39 -4.40 20.29
CA GLY A 126 5.59 -5.35 19.52
C GLY A 126 6.18 -5.51 18.12
N SER A 127 5.56 -6.36 17.30
CA SER A 127 5.98 -6.56 15.91
C SER A 127 4.88 -6.08 14.98
N PRO A 128 4.74 -4.75 14.77
CA PRO A 128 3.64 -4.21 13.99
C PRO A 128 3.62 -4.75 12.57
N ALA A 129 2.43 -4.88 12.00
CA ALA A 129 2.29 -5.34 10.62
C ALA A 129 3.06 -4.43 9.64
N ARG A 130 3.86 -5.07 8.79
CA ARG A 130 4.59 -4.50 7.66
C ARG A 130 3.95 -4.99 6.38
N MET A 131 3.84 -4.11 5.40
CA MET A 131 3.37 -4.45 4.06
C MET A 131 4.57 -4.45 3.11
N ASP A 132 4.81 -5.57 2.46
CA ASP A 132 5.87 -5.75 1.46
C ASP A 132 5.21 -6.04 0.11
N VAL A 133 5.50 -5.21 -0.90
CA VAL A 133 4.99 -5.43 -2.25
C VAL A 133 5.90 -6.42 -2.96
N LEU A 134 5.36 -7.59 -3.28
CA LEU A 134 6.11 -8.70 -3.89
C LEU A 134 6.13 -8.59 -5.41
N ASP A 135 5.04 -8.13 -6.01
CA ASP A 135 4.89 -8.05 -7.46
C ASP A 135 3.87 -6.98 -7.87
N VAL A 136 4.14 -6.31 -8.99
CA VAL A 136 3.26 -5.33 -9.64
C VAL A 136 3.21 -5.66 -11.12
N HIS A 137 2.09 -6.16 -11.60
CA HIS A 137 1.92 -6.46 -13.02
C HIS A 137 0.70 -5.75 -13.60
N ARG A 138 0.93 -5.07 -14.72
CA ARG A 138 -0.15 -4.45 -15.49
C ARG A 138 -0.95 -5.54 -16.20
N GLN A 139 -2.27 -5.53 -16.01
CA GLN A 139 -3.17 -6.44 -16.70
C GLN A 139 -3.27 -6.07 -18.17
N ARG A 140 -3.26 -7.08 -19.03
CA ARG A 140 -3.63 -6.92 -20.43
C ARG A 140 -5.15 -7.03 -20.49
N THR A 141 -5.84 -5.98 -20.91
CA THR A 141 -7.27 -6.04 -21.16
C THR A 141 -7.54 -7.11 -22.21
N ALA A 142 -8.22 -8.20 -21.85
CA ALA A 142 -8.75 -9.13 -22.82
C ALA A 142 -9.85 -8.38 -23.58
N VAL A 143 -9.63 -8.10 -24.86
CA VAL A 143 -10.71 -7.62 -25.72
C VAL A 143 -11.68 -8.81 -25.83
N ALA A 144 -12.85 -8.70 -25.21
CA ALA A 144 -13.89 -9.69 -25.40
C ALA A 144 -14.28 -9.67 -26.88
N SER A 145 -13.93 -10.72 -27.62
CA SER A 145 -14.40 -10.92 -28.99
C SER A 145 -15.92 -11.08 -28.94
N ALA A 146 -16.61 -10.21 -29.69
CA ALA A 146 -18.05 -10.24 -29.89
C ALA A 146 -18.51 -11.45 -30.74
#